data_AF-A0A382W7W3-F1
#
_entry.id   AF-A0A382W7W3-F1
#
_cell.length_a   1.000
_cell.length_b   1.000
_cell.length_c   1.000
_cell.angle_alpha   90.00
_cell.angle_beta   90.00
_cell.angle_gamma   90.00
#
_symmetry.space_group_name_H-M   'P 1'
#
loop_
_entity.id
_entity.type
_entity.pdbx_description
1 polymer ?
#
loop_
_entity_poly.entity_id
_entity_poly.type
_entity_poly.pdbx_seq_one_letter_code
_entity_poly.pdbx_strand_id
1 'polypeptide(L)'
;MVMILVFAFLFTTILLPAVDVLERKIKSRLLSTFIIMSGILILLSGFLSGFASGLFQQSSEFYYRLTQENYVNELNDLYQRTISFMPGVSNIDDLEKPQLAEKIQVLFSGFMQQILSATKSGMNFIFLTAMILVFTFILLNEYHHFRRVLVSMIPNKYFEVGLRIIHNIE
;
A
#
# COMPACT_ATOMS: atom_id res chain seq x y z
N MET A 1 7.06 -12.92 12.31
CA MET A 1 5.94 -12.72 13.26
C MET A 1 5.80 -11.28 13.72
N VAL A 2 6.86 -10.62 14.21
CA VAL A 2 6.78 -9.21 14.66
C VAL A 2 6.24 -8.27 13.56
N MET A 3 6.67 -8.44 12.32
CA MET A 3 6.20 -7.65 11.18
C MET A 3 4.67 -7.69 10.99
N ILE A 4 4.03 -8.85 11.16
CA ILE A 4 2.57 -9.02 11.05
C ILE A 4 1.86 -8.14 12.09
N LEU A 5 2.40 -8.12 13.31
CA LEU A 5 1.81 -7.39 14.43
C LEU A 5 2.00 -5.89 14.28
N VAL A 6 3.17 -5.45 13.76
CA VAL A 6 3.41 -4.03 13.41
C VAL A 6 2.43 -3.56 12.34
N PHE A 7 2.25 -4.34 11.27
CA PHE A 7 1.28 -3.99 10.22
C PHE A 7 -0.15 -4.00 10.75
N ALA A 8 -0.54 -5.02 11.51
CA ALA A 8 -1.88 -5.06 12.11
C ALA A 8 -2.14 -3.84 13.00
N PHE A 9 -1.14 -3.41 13.79
CA PHE A 9 -1.26 -2.23 14.64
C PHE A 9 -1.39 -0.92 13.82
N LEU A 10 -0.64 -0.79 12.72
CA LEU A 10 -0.79 0.33 11.79
C LEU A 10 -2.19 0.38 11.18
N PHE A 11 -2.69 -0.77 10.69
CA PHE A 11 -4.05 -0.86 10.14
C PHE A 11 -5.11 -0.55 11.19
N THR A 12 -5.00 -1.11 12.40
CA THR A 12 -5.90 -0.80 13.51
C THR A 12 -5.93 0.70 13.78
N THR A 13 -4.78 1.37 13.81
CA THR A 13 -4.69 2.82 14.06
C THR A 13 -5.46 3.63 13.01
N ILE A 14 -5.33 3.27 11.73
CA ILE A 14 -6.01 3.95 10.62
C ILE A 14 -7.52 3.68 10.64
N LEU A 15 -7.93 2.47 11.03
CA LEU A 15 -9.32 2.03 10.98
C LEU A 15 -10.13 2.34 12.24
N LEU A 16 -9.45 2.62 13.36
CA LEU A 16 -10.08 2.89 14.64
C LEU A 16 -11.11 4.04 14.57
N PRO A 17 -10.80 5.21 13.97
CA PRO A 17 -11.79 6.30 13.89
C PRO A 17 -13.05 5.89 13.13
N ALA A 18 -12.91 5.05 12.10
CA ALA A 18 -14.04 4.55 11.33
C ALA A 18 -14.93 3.60 12.16
N VAL A 19 -14.31 2.72 12.96
CA VAL A 19 -15.04 1.84 13.87
C VAL A 19 -15.71 2.63 14.99
N ASP A 20 -15.05 3.61 15.59
CA ASP A 20 -15.59 4.43 16.69
C ASP A 20 -16.83 5.23 16.23
N VAL A 21 -16.79 5.81 15.02
CA VAL A 21 -17.93 6.52 14.43
C VAL A 21 -19.13 5.58 14.23
N LEU A 22 -18.88 4.35 13.80
CA LEU A 22 -19.91 3.36 13.57
C LEU A 22 -20.45 2.77 14.88
N GLU A 23 -19.58 2.55 15.86
CA GLU A 23 -19.94 2.11 17.21
C GLU A 23 -20.89 3.10 17.87
N ARG A 24 -20.68 4.41 17.67
CA ARG A 24 -21.59 5.43 18.20
C ARG A 24 -23.01 5.34 17.64
N LYS A 25 -23.21 4.74 16.46
CA LYS A 25 -24.52 4.53 15.83
C LYS A 25 -25.15 3.19 16.24
N ILE A 26 -24.38 2.11 16.20
CA ILE A 26 -24.87 0.73 16.37
C ILE A 26 -24.85 0.29 17.85
N LYS A 27 -24.06 0.98 18.69
CA LYS A 27 -23.81 0.68 20.12
C LYS A 27 -23.15 -0.69 20.39
N SER A 28 -22.63 -1.35 19.35
CA SER A 28 -21.91 -2.62 19.47
C SER A 28 -20.59 -2.56 18.72
N ARG A 29 -19.50 -2.73 19.47
CA ARG A 29 -18.13 -2.70 18.95
C ARG A 29 -17.84 -3.85 17.99
N LEU A 30 -18.28 -5.06 18.33
CA LEU A 30 -18.05 -6.25 17.51
C LEU A 30 -18.74 -6.13 16.16
N LEU A 31 -20.00 -5.68 16.14
CA LEU A 31 -20.74 -5.44 14.90
C LEU A 31 -20.10 -4.32 14.07
N SER A 32 -19.67 -3.24 14.72
CA SER A 32 -19.02 -2.12 14.03
C SER A 32 -17.70 -2.54 13.40
N THR A 33 -16.88 -3.29 14.13
CA THR A 33 -15.62 -3.86 13.61
C THR A 33 -15.88 -4.79 12.43
N PHE A 34 -16.88 -5.68 12.54
CA PHE A 34 -17.23 -6.61 11.47
C PHE A 34 -17.69 -5.90 10.18
N ILE A 35 -18.52 -4.87 10.31
CA ILE A 35 -19.00 -4.08 9.17
C ILE A 35 -17.85 -3.34 8.48
N ILE A 36 -16.99 -2.66 9.24
CA ILE A 36 -15.84 -1.95 8.68
C ILE A 36 -14.88 -2.92 7.98
N MET A 37 -14.56 -4.05 8.61
CA MET A 37 -13.67 -5.06 8.02
C MET A 37 -14.27 -5.68 6.75
N SER A 38 -15.57 -5.93 6.73
CA SER A 38 -16.27 -6.40 5.53
C SER A 38 -16.24 -5.37 4.41
N GLY A 39 -16.43 -4.08 4.74
CA GLY A 39 -16.31 -2.98 3.77
C GLY A 39 -14.92 -2.90 3.15
N ILE A 40 -13.86 -3.10 3.95
CA ILE A 40 -12.48 -3.15 3.44
C ILE A 40 -12.29 -4.33 2.49
N LEU A 41 -12.78 -5.52 2.83
CA LEU A 41 -12.68 -6.70 1.96
C LEU A 41 -13.37 -6.47 0.61
N ILE A 42 -14.55 -5.85 0.63
CA ILE A 42 -15.29 -5.51 -0.60
C ILE A 42 -14.51 -4.48 -1.43
N LEU A 43 -14.01 -3.42 -0.79
CA LEU A 43 -13.24 -2.37 -1.46
C LEU A 43 -11.95 -2.96 -2.07
N LEU A 44 -11.23 -3.80 -1.32
CA LEU A 44 -10.00 -4.42 -1.76
C LEU A 44 -10.25 -5.40 -2.93
N SER A 45 -11.30 -6.23 -2.83
CA SER A 45 -11.68 -7.16 -3.89
C SER A 45 -12.16 -6.44 -5.15
N GLY A 46 -12.96 -5.38 -4.98
CA GLY A 46 -13.41 -4.52 -6.08
C GLY A 46 -12.24 -3.81 -6.76
N PHE A 47 -11.29 -3.29 -5.98
CA PHE A 47 -10.06 -2.70 -6.49
C PHE A 47 -9.21 -3.72 -7.26
N LEU A 48 -8.97 -4.91 -6.71
CA LEU A 48 -8.23 -5.99 -7.37
C LEU A 48 -8.90 -6.42 -8.67
N SER A 49 -10.22 -6.54 -8.68
CA SER A 49 -10.99 -6.87 -9.88
C SER A 49 -10.89 -5.79 -10.95
N GLY A 50 -11.00 -4.51 -10.57
CA GLY A 50 -10.84 -3.38 -11.49
C GLY A 50 -9.41 -3.21 -11.99
N PHE A 51 -8.43 -3.50 -11.13
CA PHE A 51 -7.01 -3.48 -11.47
C PHE A 51 -6.67 -4.59 -12.46
N ALA A 52 -7.17 -5.81 -12.24
CA ALA A 52 -6.95 -6.97 -13.10
C ALA A 52 -7.56 -6.77 -14.51
N SER A 53 -8.78 -6.24 -14.59
CA SER A 53 -9.46 -6.03 -15.87
C SER A 53 -8.97 -4.78 -16.61
N GLY A 54 -8.66 -3.70 -15.89
CA GLY A 54 -8.23 -2.43 -16.47
C GLY A 54 -6.74 -2.38 -16.74
N LEU A 55 -5.93 -2.32 -15.68
CA LEU A 55 -4.51 -2.00 -15.78
C LEU A 55 -3.65 -3.22 -16.11
N PHE A 56 -3.93 -4.38 -15.52
CA PHE A 56 -3.13 -5.58 -15.77
C PHE A 56 -3.26 -6.07 -17.22
N GLN A 57 -4.49 -6.15 -17.74
CA GLN A 57 -4.73 -6.56 -19.12
C GLN A 57 -4.15 -5.55 -20.12
N GLN A 58 -4.35 -4.24 -19.91
CA GLN A 58 -3.77 -3.20 -20.76
C GLN A 58 -2.24 -3.18 -20.69
N SER A 59 -1.64 -3.44 -19.52
CA SER A 59 -0.19 -3.48 -19.37
C SER A 59 0.42 -4.72 -20.01
N SER A 60 -0.29 -5.84 -20.03
CA SER A 60 0.13 -7.04 -20.78
C SER A 60 0.09 -6.79 -22.28
N GLU A 61 -0.92 -6.08 -22.77
CA GLU A 61 -1.02 -5.70 -24.17
C GLU A 61 0.04 -4.66 -24.57
N PHE A 62 0.30 -3.69 -23.69
CA PHE A 62 1.40 -2.73 -23.83
C PHE A 62 2.77 -3.41 -23.84
N TYR A 63 2.99 -4.41 -22.98
CA TYR A 63 4.20 -5.24 -23.01
C TYR A 63 4.39 -5.96 -24.34
N TYR A 64 3.31 -6.53 -24.90
CA TYR A 64 3.36 -7.18 -26.22
C TYR A 64 3.68 -6.17 -27.33
N ARG A 65 3.07 -4.98 -27.28
CA ARG A 65 3.29 -3.90 -28.25
C ARG A 65 4.70 -3.30 -28.15
N LEU A 66 5.24 -3.12 -26.94
CA LEU A 66 6.62 -2.69 -26.70
C LEU A 66 7.67 -3.64 -27.31
N THR A 67 7.33 -4.92 -27.45
CA THR A 67 8.23 -5.93 -28.04
C THR A 67 8.21 -5.90 -29.57
N GLN A 68 7.30 -5.15 -30.20
CA GLN A 68 7.27 -4.96 -31.66
C GLN A 68 8.07 -3.72 -32.09
N GLU A 69 8.92 -3.88 -33.11
CA GLU A 69 9.81 -2.82 -33.63
C GLU A 69 9.07 -1.52 -34.02
N ASN A 70 7.80 -1.59 -34.42
CA ASN A 70 7.01 -0.41 -34.79
C ASN A 70 6.67 0.51 -33.61
N TYR A 71 6.55 -0.02 -32.39
CA TYR A 71 6.17 0.78 -31.22
C TYR A 71 7.36 1.58 -30.66
N VAL A 72 8.58 1.08 -30.88
CA VAL A 72 9.83 1.81 -30.59
C VAL A 72 9.90 3.10 -31.42
N ASN A 73 9.42 3.07 -32.67
CA ASN A 73 9.36 4.24 -33.53
C ASN A 73 8.29 5.25 -33.07
N GLU A 74 7.12 4.80 -32.62
CA GLU A 74 6.07 5.67 -32.07
C GLU A 74 6.49 6.34 -30.75
N LEU A 75 7.19 5.62 -29.87
CA LEU A 75 7.75 6.18 -28.64
C LEU A 75 8.85 7.20 -28.92
N ASN A 76 9.68 6.94 -29.94
CA ASN A 76 10.67 7.91 -30.39
C ASN A 76 10.01 9.18 -30.98
N ASP A 77 8.93 9.04 -31.74
CA ASP A 77 8.16 10.17 -32.25
C ASP A 77 7.47 10.97 -31.14
N LEU A 78 6.95 10.29 -30.10
CA LEU A 78 6.42 10.95 -28.90
C LEU A 78 7.51 11.68 -28.13
N TYR A 79 8.69 11.07 -27.97
CA TYR A 79 9.84 11.70 -27.33
C TYR A 79 10.24 12.98 -28.08
N GLN A 80 10.38 12.90 -29.40
CA GLN A 80 10.70 14.05 -30.23
C GLN A 80 9.64 15.15 -30.13
N ARG A 81 8.34 14.78 -30.07
CA ARG A 81 7.26 15.74 -29.83
C ARG A 81 7.35 16.37 -28.44
N THR A 82 7.60 15.60 -27.39
CA THR A 82 7.72 16.12 -26.02
C THR A 82 8.91 17.08 -25.87
N ILE A 83 10.06 16.75 -26.46
CA ILE A 83 11.23 17.66 -26.49
C ILE A 83 10.93 18.90 -27.33
N SER A 84 10.18 18.78 -28.42
CA SER A 84 9.78 19.94 -29.24
C SER A 84 8.86 20.94 -28.51
N PHE A 85 8.13 20.51 -27.48
CA PHE A 85 7.34 21.38 -26.61
C PHE A 85 8.15 22.05 -25.49
N MET A 86 9.43 21.70 -25.33
CA MET A 86 10.33 22.22 -24.30
C MET A 86 11.62 22.78 -24.93
N PRO A 87 11.57 23.98 -25.53
CA PRO A 87 12.71 24.54 -26.24
C PRO A 87 13.78 24.97 -25.23
N GLY A 88 14.95 24.31 -25.26
CA GLY A 88 16.06 24.59 -24.33
C GLY A 88 16.77 23.34 -23.81
N VAL A 89 16.26 22.14 -24.09
CA VAL A 89 16.94 20.87 -23.78
C VAL A 89 17.85 20.48 -24.96
N SER A 90 18.85 21.31 -25.26
CA SER A 90 19.69 21.20 -26.46
C SER A 90 20.89 20.25 -26.33
N ASN A 91 20.94 19.39 -25.30
CA ASN A 91 22.08 18.49 -25.08
C ASN A 91 21.63 17.08 -24.67
N ILE A 92 20.75 16.45 -25.46
CA ILE A 92 20.51 15.00 -25.35
C ILE A 92 20.71 14.33 -26.71
N ASP A 93 21.68 14.81 -27.48
CA ASP A 93 22.16 14.13 -28.69
C ASP A 93 22.93 12.84 -28.37
N ASP A 94 23.29 12.63 -27.10
CA ASP A 94 24.10 11.49 -26.62
C ASP A 94 23.25 10.29 -26.15
N LEU A 95 21.92 10.40 -26.22
CA LEU A 95 21.01 9.31 -25.86
C LEU A 95 20.49 8.66 -27.14
N GLU A 96 21.36 7.86 -27.76
CA GLU A 96 21.02 7.08 -28.93
C GLU A 96 19.69 6.33 -28.72
N LYS A 97 18.77 6.59 -29.66
CA LYS A 97 17.38 6.12 -29.76
C LYS A 97 17.09 4.67 -29.31
N PRO A 98 17.98 3.66 -29.50
CA PRO A 98 17.72 2.31 -28.97
C PRO A 98 17.76 2.20 -27.44
N GLN A 99 18.54 3.04 -26.73
CA GLN A 99 18.81 2.80 -25.31
C GLN A 99 17.62 3.11 -24.38
N LEU A 100 16.78 4.09 -24.71
CA LEU A 100 15.64 4.45 -23.86
C LEU A 100 14.50 3.44 -23.97
N ALA A 101 14.14 3.05 -25.19
CA ALA A 101 13.08 2.08 -25.43
C ALA A 101 13.46 0.71 -24.83
N GLU A 102 14.71 0.28 -25.03
CA GLU A 102 15.24 -0.95 -24.45
C GLU A 102 15.27 -0.88 -22.90
N LYS A 103 15.70 0.25 -22.31
CA LYS A 103 15.65 0.45 -20.85
C LYS A 103 14.23 0.41 -20.31
N ILE A 104 13.26 1.03 -20.99
CA ILE A 104 11.85 0.99 -20.59
C ILE A 104 11.31 -0.44 -20.68
N GLN A 105 11.63 -1.17 -21.75
CA GLN A 105 11.22 -2.56 -21.92
C GLN A 105 11.82 -3.47 -20.83
N VAL A 106 13.10 -3.31 -20.50
CA VAL A 106 13.77 -4.07 -19.42
C VAL A 106 13.18 -3.74 -18.06
N LEU A 107 12.93 -2.45 -17.75
CA LEU A 107 12.29 -2.05 -16.50
C LEU A 107 10.86 -2.61 -16.38
N PHE A 108 10.08 -2.53 -17.45
CA PHE A 108 8.69 -2.98 -17.47
C PHE A 108 8.57 -4.50 -17.40
N SER A 109 9.43 -5.22 -18.12
CA SER A 109 9.51 -6.69 -18.06
C SER A 109 9.94 -7.18 -16.67
N GLY A 110 10.93 -6.53 -16.05
CA GLY A 110 11.36 -6.82 -14.68
C GLY A 110 10.23 -6.58 -13.66
N PHE A 111 9.49 -5.47 -13.79
CA PHE A 111 8.34 -5.17 -12.95
C PHE A 111 7.22 -6.20 -13.11
N MET A 112 6.89 -6.61 -14.34
CA MET A 112 5.88 -7.64 -14.61
C MET A 112 6.29 -9.01 -14.10
N GLN A 113 7.56 -9.39 -14.24
CA GLN A 113 8.08 -10.63 -13.67
C GLN A 113 8.01 -10.61 -12.14
N GLN A 114 8.27 -9.46 -11.50
CA GLN A 114 8.09 -9.33 -10.05
C GLN A 114 6.63 -9.52 -9.64
N ILE A 115 5.67 -8.88 -10.33
CA ILE A 115 4.23 -9.08 -10.08
C ILE A 115 3.87 -10.57 -10.25
N LEU A 116 4.25 -11.18 -11.37
CA LEU A 116 3.97 -12.60 -11.63
C LEU A 116 4.63 -13.52 -10.61
N SER A 117 5.84 -13.20 -10.15
CA SER A 117 6.54 -13.97 -9.12
C SER A 117 5.86 -13.84 -7.75
N ALA A 118 5.34 -12.66 -7.41
CA ALA A 118 4.55 -12.43 -6.21
C ALA A 118 3.21 -13.18 -6.27
N THR A 119 2.59 -13.25 -7.46
CA THR A 119 1.38 -14.06 -7.71
C THR A 119 1.66 -15.56 -7.66
N LYS A 120 2.81 -16.02 -8.18
CA LYS A 120 3.25 -17.43 -8.10
C LYS A 120 3.58 -17.85 -6.65
N SER A 121 4.10 -16.92 -5.84
CA SER A 121 4.21 -17.03 -4.38
C SER A 121 2.87 -16.78 -3.65
N GLY A 122 1.75 -16.88 -4.37
CA GLY A 122 0.44 -16.41 -3.94
C GLY A 122 -0.02 -17.01 -2.62
N MET A 123 0.29 -18.27 -2.33
CA MET A 123 -0.09 -18.88 -1.04
C MET A 123 0.53 -18.17 0.16
N ASN A 124 1.82 -17.81 0.11
CA ASN A 124 2.48 -17.15 1.23
C ASN A 124 1.97 -15.70 1.41
N PHE A 125 1.73 -15.00 0.30
CA PHE A 125 1.18 -13.65 0.32
C PHE A 125 -0.26 -13.60 0.84
N ILE A 126 -1.12 -14.52 0.37
CA ILE A 126 -2.51 -14.63 0.83
C ILE A 126 -2.54 -14.99 2.32
N PHE A 127 -1.71 -15.93 2.76
CA PHE A 127 -1.64 -16.31 4.17
C PHE A 127 -1.17 -15.16 5.06
N LEU A 128 -0.11 -14.44 4.67
CA LEU A 128 0.39 -13.27 5.38
C LEU A 128 -0.68 -12.17 5.48
N THR A 129 -1.34 -11.88 4.37
CA THR A 129 -2.41 -10.88 4.29
C THR A 129 -3.59 -11.26 5.16
N ALA A 130 -4.03 -12.53 5.11
CA ALA A 130 -5.10 -13.05 5.95
C ALA A 130 -4.75 -12.96 7.44
N MET A 131 -3.52 -13.31 7.84
CA MET A 131 -3.07 -13.16 9.22
C MET A 131 -3.11 -11.70 9.68
N ILE A 132 -2.60 -10.76 8.88
CA ILE A 132 -2.63 -9.33 9.22
C ILE A 132 -4.08 -8.87 9.43
N LEU A 133 -5.01 -9.28 8.56
CA LEU A 133 -6.43 -8.91 8.67
C LEU A 133 -7.09 -9.50 9.93
N VAL A 134 -6.80 -10.77 10.25
CA VAL A 134 -7.31 -11.41 11.47
C VAL A 134 -6.78 -10.71 12.73
N PHE A 135 -5.49 -10.40 12.79
CA PHE A 135 -4.93 -9.66 13.92
C PHE A 135 -5.49 -8.23 14.02
N THR A 136 -5.69 -7.56 12.88
CA THR A 136 -6.33 -6.24 12.84
C THR A 136 -7.76 -6.29 13.40
N PHE A 137 -8.52 -7.33 13.05
CA PHE A 137 -9.88 -7.55 13.58
C PHE A 137 -9.87 -7.73 15.10
N ILE A 138 -9.00 -8.60 15.62
CA ILE A 138 -8.88 -8.85 17.06
C ILE A 138 -8.49 -7.55 17.79
N LEU A 139 -7.48 -6.83 17.28
CA LEU A 139 -7.01 -5.58 17.86
C LEU A 139 -8.11 -4.51 17.83
N LEU A 140 -8.86 -4.35 16.75
CA LEU A 140 -9.97 -3.39 16.69
C LEU A 140 -11.08 -3.74 17.70
N ASN A 141 -11.42 -5.03 17.82
CA ASN A 141 -12.46 -5.48 18.75
C ASN A 141 -12.04 -5.33 20.22
N GLU A 142 -10.77 -5.52 20.56
CA GLU A 142 -10.27 -5.43 21.94
C GLU A 142 -9.41 -4.20 22.23
N TYR A 143 -9.41 -3.20 21.35
CA TYR A 143 -8.45 -2.09 21.43
C TYR A 143 -8.47 -1.36 22.79
N HIS A 144 -9.62 -1.21 23.45
CA HIS A 144 -9.67 -0.62 24.79
C HIS A 144 -8.92 -1.43 25.84
N HIS A 145 -9.06 -2.76 25.80
CA HIS A 145 -8.32 -3.66 26.69
C HIS A 145 -6.82 -3.62 26.36
N PHE A 146 -6.48 -3.68 25.07
CA PHE A 146 -5.10 -3.62 24.62
C PHE A 146 -4.41 -2.30 25.00
N ARG A 147 -5.10 -1.16 24.83
CA ARG A 147 -4.62 0.16 25.27
C ARG A 147 -4.39 0.19 26.78
N ARG A 148 -5.31 -0.36 27.58
CA ARG A 148 -5.16 -0.43 29.04
C ARG A 148 -3.93 -1.26 29.43
N VAL A 149 -3.71 -2.40 28.77
CA VAL A 149 -2.54 -3.26 29.02
C VAL A 149 -1.24 -2.53 28.64
N LEU A 150 -1.17 -1.91 27.47
CA LEU A 150 0.00 -1.14 27.03
C LEU A 150 0.34 0.00 28.00
N VAL A 151 -0.66 0.77 28.44
CA VAL A 151 -0.45 1.85 29.40
C VAL A 151 -0.02 1.30 30.76
N SER A 152 -0.55 0.15 31.19
CA SER A 152 -0.15 -0.48 32.46
C SER A 152 1.26 -1.06 32.46
N MET A 153 1.82 -1.37 31.28
CA MET A 153 3.22 -1.80 31.13
C MET A 153 4.20 -0.64 31.29
N ILE A 154 3.76 0.62 31.16
CA ILE A 154 4.58 1.79 31.48
C ILE A 154 4.61 1.93 33.00
N PRO A 155 5.77 1.77 33.67
CA PRO A 155 5.83 1.84 35.12
C PRO A 155 5.40 3.23 35.60
N ASN A 156 4.41 3.28 36.50
CA ASN A 156 3.86 4.51 37.09
C ASN A 156 4.94 5.47 37.62
N LYS A 157 6.08 4.90 38.04
CA LYS A 157 7.26 5.63 38.54
C LYS A 157 7.81 6.68 37.57
N TYR A 158 7.73 6.46 36.26
CA TYR A 158 8.23 7.45 35.27
C TYR A 158 7.25 8.60 35.03
N PHE A 159 5.94 8.35 35.19
CA PHE A 159 4.91 9.39 35.10
C PHE A 159 4.93 10.32 36.32
N GLU A 160 5.10 9.77 37.52
CA GLU A 160 5.26 10.56 38.76
C GLU A 160 6.53 11.42 38.75
N VAL A 161 7.65 10.90 38.21
CA VAL A 161 8.88 11.69 38.08
C VAL A 161 8.70 12.82 37.07
N GLY A 162 8.02 12.59 35.94
CA GLY A 162 7.71 13.64 34.96
C GLY A 162 6.80 14.74 35.53
N LEU A 163 5.74 14.36 36.24
CA LEU A 163 4.85 15.31 36.93
C LEU A 163 5.59 16.10 38.01
N ARG A 164 6.44 15.45 38.82
CA ARG A 164 7.23 16.11 39.85
C ARG A 164 8.21 17.13 39.26
N ILE A 165 8.79 16.86 38.10
CA ILE A 165 9.71 17.81 37.43
C ILE A 165 8.93 19.02 36.91
N ILE A 166 7.77 18.82 36.29
CA ILE A 166 6.93 19.94 35.80
C ILE A 166 6.44 20.81 36.97
N HIS A 167 5.99 20.19 38.07
CA HIS A 167 5.45 20.88 39.23
C HIS A 167 6.53 21.55 40.11
N ASN A 168 7.80 21.22 39.92
CA ASN A 168 8.93 21.84 40.63
C ASN A 168 9.60 22.96 39.79
N ILE A 169 9.10 23.22 38.58
CA ILE A 169 9.52 24.31 37.69
C ILE A 169 8.50 25.48 37.73
N GLU A 170 7.30 25.25 38.25
CA GLU A 170 6.29 26.28 38.59
C GLU A 170 6.42 26.70 40.07
#